data_AF-Q3M9C8-F1
#
_entry.id   AF-Q3M9C8-F1
#
_cell.length_a   1.000
_cell.length_b   1.000
_cell.length_c   1.000
_cell.angle_alpha   90.00
_cell.angle_beta   90.00
_cell.angle_gamma   90.00
#
_symmetry.space_group_name_H-M   'P 1'
#
loop_
_entity.id
_entity.type
_entity.pdbx_description
1 polymer ?
#
loop_
_entity_poly.entity_id
_entity_poly.type
_entity_poly.pdbx_seq_one_letter_code
_entity_poly.pdbx_strand_id
1 'polypeptide(L)'
;MAQLNNSKFNMKELNPSLPLKQIQSEMTALQSQIQVLEQERAALTINNDVMTHEDDSPFAIVEAYRRQARENAQLFAEIKGIEDAIAALDTQLQHKKAELARLPRRQQQINQEQQLEAAKEVAQVHAERINEIAQELAAEIRLLKACADQLSPLYWQVYYKPFITGFKTISVPYVRSDGAVWTIVNRIV
;
A
#
# COMPACT_ATOMS: atom_id res chain seq x y z
N MET A 1 -11.36 22.78 28.84
CA MET A 1 -11.87 23.32 27.55
C MET A 1 -10.74 23.22 26.51
N ALA A 2 -10.53 22.03 25.95
CA ALA A 2 -9.59 21.83 24.84
C ALA A 2 -10.38 21.25 23.67
N GLN A 3 -10.50 22.04 22.60
CA GLN A 3 -11.13 21.66 21.35
C GLN A 3 -10.24 20.64 20.64
N LEU A 4 -10.63 19.37 20.67
CA LEU A 4 -10.13 18.35 19.74
C LEU A 4 -10.90 18.50 18.42
N ASN A 5 -10.49 19.50 17.64
CA ASN A 5 -10.68 19.47 16.20
C ASN A 5 -9.59 18.55 15.62
N ASN A 6 -9.94 17.31 15.31
CA ASN A 6 -9.30 16.56 14.23
C ASN A 6 -10.03 15.24 14.01
N SER A 7 -10.90 15.24 13.00
CA SER A 7 -10.78 14.36 11.84
C SER A 7 -12.14 14.31 11.17
N LYS A 8 -12.35 15.22 10.21
CA LYS A 8 -13.28 14.94 9.12
C LYS A 8 -12.61 13.84 8.29
N PHE A 9 -12.74 12.58 8.73
CA PHE A 9 -12.50 11.43 7.88
C PHE A 9 -13.44 11.57 6.68
N ASN A 10 -12.85 11.93 5.55
CA ASN A 10 -13.55 12.21 4.31
C ASN A 10 -14.18 10.89 3.84
N MET A 11 -15.48 10.71 4.06
CA MET A 11 -16.21 9.49 3.68
C MET A 11 -16.16 9.16 2.16
N LYS A 12 -15.54 10.01 1.34
CA LYS A 12 -15.18 9.70 -0.05
C LYS A 12 -14.06 8.66 -0.20
N GLU A 13 -13.21 8.47 0.80
CA GLU A 13 -12.12 7.47 0.74
C GLU A 13 -12.56 6.04 1.11
N LEU A 14 -13.76 5.89 1.68
CA LEU A 14 -14.29 4.63 2.19
C LEU A 14 -14.99 3.74 1.15
N ASN A 15 -15.08 4.19 -0.12
CA ASN A 15 -15.72 3.40 -1.17
C ASN A 15 -14.77 3.16 -2.35
N PRO A 16 -13.89 2.14 -2.29
CA PRO A 16 -12.91 1.85 -3.33
C PRO A 16 -13.53 1.52 -4.70
N SER A 17 -14.85 1.29 -4.74
CA SER A 17 -15.61 0.99 -5.94
C SER A 17 -15.87 2.21 -6.84
N LEU A 18 -15.96 3.42 -6.26
CA LEU A 18 -16.22 4.68 -6.99
C LEU A 18 -15.06 5.09 -7.91
N PRO A 19 -13.80 5.19 -7.44
CA PRO A 19 -12.68 5.56 -8.29
C PRO A 19 -12.34 4.47 -9.32
N LEU A 20 -12.54 3.19 -8.99
CA LEU A 20 -12.32 2.08 -9.92
C LEU A 20 -13.29 2.12 -11.11
N LYS A 21 -14.58 2.33 -10.83
CA LYS A 21 -15.62 2.45 -11.88
C LYS A 21 -15.36 3.67 -12.78
N GLN A 22 -14.92 4.78 -12.18
CA GLN A 22 -14.62 6.00 -12.93
C GLN A 22 -13.43 5.78 -13.90
N ILE A 23 -12.30 5.25 -13.42
CA ILE A 23 -11.13 4.98 -14.27
C ILE A 23 -11.48 3.97 -15.37
N GLN A 24 -12.28 2.95 -15.07
CA GLN A 24 -12.74 1.98 -16.08
C GLN A 24 -13.61 2.64 -17.16
N SER A 25 -14.54 3.53 -16.78
CA SER A 25 -15.38 4.27 -17.74
C SER A 25 -14.58 5.23 -18.63
N GLU A 26 -13.57 5.89 -18.06
CA GLU A 26 -12.66 6.77 -18.81
C GLU A 26 -11.82 5.95 -19.81
N MET A 27 -11.37 4.75 -19.43
CA MET A 27 -10.65 3.86 -20.33
C MET A 27 -11.52 3.36 -21.49
N THR A 28 -12.78 2.98 -21.26
CA THR A 28 -13.69 2.58 -22.35
C THR A 28 -14.01 3.75 -23.29
N ALA A 29 -14.15 4.97 -22.77
CA ALA A 29 -14.32 6.16 -23.59
C ALA A 29 -13.11 6.42 -24.49
N LEU A 30 -11.89 6.34 -23.93
CA LEU A 30 -10.64 6.50 -24.70
C LEU A 30 -10.49 5.42 -25.78
N GLN A 31 -10.81 4.17 -25.47
CA GLN A 31 -10.78 3.06 -26.45
C GLN A 31 -11.77 3.28 -27.59
N SER A 32 -13.00 3.72 -27.26
CA SER A 32 -14.00 4.03 -28.27
C SER A 32 -13.54 5.16 -29.20
N GLN A 33 -12.84 6.16 -28.66
CA GLN A 33 -12.39 7.32 -29.43
C GLN A 33 -11.21 6.97 -30.35
N ILE A 34 -10.28 6.13 -29.88
CA ILE A 34 -9.21 5.57 -30.71
C ILE A 34 -9.80 4.76 -31.86
N GLN A 35 -10.80 3.90 -31.59
CA GLN A 35 -11.42 3.07 -32.62
C GLN A 35 -12.11 3.90 -33.72
N VAL A 36 -12.77 5.01 -33.37
CA VAL A 36 -13.37 5.93 -34.34
C VAL A 36 -12.30 6.57 -35.22
N LEU A 37 -11.20 7.06 -34.62
CA LEU A 37 -10.09 7.68 -35.35
C LEU A 37 -9.36 6.66 -36.26
N GLU A 38 -9.24 5.41 -35.85
CA GLU A 38 -8.69 4.35 -36.69
C GLU A 38 -9.57 4.04 -37.91
N GLN A 39 -10.89 4.05 -37.73
CA GLN A 39 -11.85 3.89 -38.83
C GLN A 39 -11.81 5.08 -39.80
N GLU A 40 -11.69 6.30 -39.27
CA GLU A 40 -11.55 7.52 -40.06
C GLU A 40 -10.26 7.48 -40.88
N ARG A 41 -9.12 7.13 -40.26
CA ARG A 41 -7.84 6.93 -40.96
C ARG A 41 -7.95 5.89 -42.07
N ALA A 42 -8.59 4.75 -41.79
CA ALA A 42 -8.77 3.68 -42.78
C ALA A 42 -9.64 4.13 -43.97
N ALA A 43 -10.73 4.85 -43.72
CA ALA A 43 -11.59 5.40 -44.77
C ALA A 43 -10.85 6.42 -45.66
N LEU A 44 -10.06 7.32 -45.05
CA LEU A 44 -9.25 8.30 -45.78
C LEU A 44 -8.13 7.65 -46.62
N THR A 45 -7.59 6.51 -46.16
CA THR A 45 -6.54 5.78 -46.87
C THR A 45 -7.09 4.99 -48.07
N ILE A 46 -8.23 4.30 -47.90
CA ILE A 46 -8.86 3.49 -48.96
C ILE A 46 -9.36 4.36 -50.11
N ASN A 47 -9.89 5.54 -49.82
CA ASN A 47 -10.41 6.46 -50.85
C ASN A 47 -9.30 7.09 -51.73
N ASN A 48 -8.02 6.85 -51.43
CA ASN A 48 -6.87 7.41 -52.13
C ASN A 48 -5.98 6.34 -52.81
N ASP A 49 -6.38 5.06 -52.73
CA ASP A 49 -5.67 3.93 -53.36
C ASP A 49 -6.17 3.71 -54.79
N VAL A 50 -5.96 4.70 -55.67
CA VAL A 50 -6.23 4.55 -57.11
C VAL A 50 -5.01 5.04 -57.88
N MET A 51 -4.00 4.19 -58.03
CA MET A 51 -3.04 4.30 -59.14
C MET A 51 -2.72 2.90 -59.67
N THR A 52 -3.37 2.53 -60.78
CA THR A 52 -2.81 1.57 -61.71
C THR A 52 -1.71 2.28 -62.50
N HIS A 53 -0.45 1.97 -62.22
CA HIS A 53 0.67 2.53 -62.97
C HIS A 53 0.70 1.94 -64.39
N GLU A 54 0.77 2.80 -65.40
CA GLU A 54 0.95 2.38 -66.81
C GLU A 54 2.41 2.00 -67.13
N ASP A 55 3.37 2.35 -66.25
CA ASP A 55 4.81 2.10 -66.42
C ASP A 55 5.49 1.78 -65.07
N ASP A 56 6.07 0.59 -64.95
CA ASP A 56 6.64 0.02 -63.70
C ASP A 56 8.06 0.53 -63.39
N SER A 57 8.52 1.59 -64.07
CA SER A 57 9.83 2.17 -63.80
C SER A 57 9.91 2.78 -62.39
N PRO A 58 10.96 2.48 -61.59
CA PRO A 58 11.14 3.05 -60.25
C PRO A 58 11.10 4.58 -60.21
N PHE A 59 11.52 5.24 -61.29
CA PHE A 59 11.48 6.70 -61.40
C PHE A 59 10.06 7.24 -61.62
N ALA A 60 9.28 6.57 -62.48
CA ALA A 60 7.89 6.93 -62.76
C ALA A 60 7.02 6.77 -61.50
N ILE A 61 7.28 5.72 -60.72
CA ILE A 61 6.65 5.49 -59.41
C ILE A 61 6.94 6.66 -58.47
N VAL A 62 8.22 7.03 -58.27
CA VAL A 62 8.58 8.12 -57.35
C VAL A 62 8.00 9.49 -57.76
N GLU A 63 7.99 9.82 -59.05
CA GLU A 63 7.38 11.07 -59.54
C GLU A 63 5.85 11.07 -59.37
N ALA A 64 5.18 9.94 -59.61
CA ALA A 64 3.74 9.80 -59.36
C ALA A 64 3.39 10.01 -57.89
N TYR A 65 4.13 9.38 -56.96
CA TYR A 65 3.95 9.59 -55.52
C TYR A 65 4.26 11.02 -55.08
N ARG A 66 5.28 11.68 -55.66
CA ARG A 66 5.57 13.10 -55.38
C ARG A 66 4.47 14.03 -55.87
N ARG A 67 3.89 13.77 -57.03
CA ARG A 67 2.77 14.54 -57.58
C ARG A 67 1.54 14.38 -56.68
N GLN A 68 1.20 13.16 -56.30
CA GLN A 68 0.11 12.87 -55.37
C GLN A 68 0.30 13.56 -54.01
N ALA A 69 1.52 13.54 -53.45
CA ALA A 69 1.82 14.23 -52.20
C ALA A 69 1.64 15.76 -52.29
N ARG A 70 1.89 16.36 -53.46
CA ARG A 70 1.66 17.79 -53.70
C ARG A 70 0.18 18.11 -53.89
N GLU A 71 -0.54 17.25 -54.62
CA GLU A 71 -1.96 17.44 -54.93
C GLU A 71 -2.87 17.17 -53.72
N ASN A 72 -2.45 16.25 -52.84
CA ASN A 72 -3.22 15.82 -51.67
C ASN A 72 -2.57 16.24 -50.33
N ALA A 73 -1.78 17.31 -50.30
CA ALA A 73 -1.04 17.74 -49.10
C ALA A 73 -1.93 17.95 -47.86
N GLN A 74 -3.16 18.43 -48.05
CA GLN A 74 -4.13 18.61 -46.97
C GLN A 74 -4.60 17.27 -46.36
N LEU A 75 -4.81 16.26 -47.19
CA LEU A 75 -5.21 14.91 -46.76
C LEU A 75 -4.07 14.23 -46.00
N PHE A 76 -2.81 14.37 -46.45
CA PHE A 76 -1.66 13.85 -45.70
C PHE A 76 -1.50 14.52 -44.33
N ALA A 77 -1.78 15.83 -44.24
CA ALA A 77 -1.77 16.56 -42.97
C ALA A 77 -2.90 16.08 -42.04
N GLU A 78 -4.07 15.77 -42.59
CA GLU A 78 -5.22 15.24 -41.85
C GLU A 78 -4.98 13.83 -41.32
N ILE A 79 -4.48 12.91 -42.15
CA ILE A 79 -4.08 11.55 -41.74
C ILE A 79 -3.03 11.63 -40.63
N LYS A 80 -2.01 12.48 -40.79
CA LYS A 80 -1.00 12.69 -39.76
C LYS A 80 -1.58 13.27 -38.46
N GLY A 81 -2.52 14.21 -38.56
CA GLY A 81 -3.24 14.74 -37.39
C GLY A 81 -4.03 13.67 -36.64
N ILE A 82 -4.65 12.74 -37.36
CA ILE A 82 -5.35 11.58 -36.79
C ILE A 82 -4.35 10.63 -36.11
N GLU A 83 -3.19 10.36 -36.73
CA GLU A 83 -2.13 9.54 -36.13
C GLU A 83 -1.57 10.15 -34.84
N ASP A 84 -1.30 11.46 -34.84
CA ASP A 84 -0.83 12.19 -33.66
C ASP A 84 -1.90 12.17 -32.53
N ALA A 85 -3.18 12.29 -32.89
CA ALA A 85 -4.30 12.20 -31.94
C ALA A 85 -4.43 10.79 -31.34
N ILE A 86 -4.30 9.73 -32.15
CA ILE A 86 -4.30 8.34 -31.67
C ILE A 86 -3.13 8.13 -30.70
N ALA A 87 -1.92 8.58 -31.04
CA ALA A 87 -0.74 8.44 -30.18
C ALA A 87 -0.91 9.14 -28.82
N ALA A 88 -1.51 10.33 -28.81
CA ALA A 88 -1.83 11.06 -27.58
C ALA A 88 -2.86 10.32 -26.72
N LEU A 89 -3.93 9.79 -27.33
CA LEU A 89 -4.97 9.03 -26.62
C LEU A 89 -4.43 7.71 -26.08
N ASP A 90 -3.58 7.01 -26.82
CA ASP A 90 -2.91 5.79 -26.36
C ASP A 90 -2.02 6.08 -25.15
N THR A 91 -1.29 7.19 -25.15
CA THR A 91 -0.46 7.60 -24.01
C THR A 91 -1.32 7.82 -22.75
N GLN A 92 -2.47 8.49 -22.89
CA GLN A 92 -3.42 8.68 -21.79
C GLN A 92 -4.00 7.36 -21.29
N LEU A 93 -4.33 6.44 -22.21
CA LEU A 93 -4.84 5.12 -21.90
C LEU A 93 -3.82 4.27 -21.14
N GLN A 94 -2.54 4.31 -21.53
CA GLN A 94 -1.45 3.65 -20.81
C GLN A 94 -1.25 4.21 -19.41
N HIS A 95 -1.33 5.54 -19.25
CA HIS A 95 -1.26 6.18 -17.93
C HIS A 95 -2.41 5.71 -17.01
N LYS A 96 -3.65 5.66 -17.53
CA LYS A 96 -4.83 5.19 -16.80
C LYS A 96 -4.74 3.70 -16.44
N LYS A 97 -4.21 2.85 -17.33
CA LYS A 97 -3.89 1.44 -17.02
C LYS A 97 -2.88 1.31 -15.88
N ALA A 98 -1.82 2.12 -15.91
CA ALA A 98 -0.81 2.13 -14.86
C ALA A 98 -1.37 2.61 -13.51
N GLU A 99 -2.28 3.59 -13.53
CA GLU A 99 -3.00 4.06 -12.34
C GLU A 99 -3.88 2.95 -11.75
N LEU A 100 -4.65 2.26 -12.60
CA LEU A 100 -5.49 1.14 -12.19
C LEU A 100 -4.66 -0.02 -11.61
N ALA A 101 -3.50 -0.33 -12.18
CA ALA A 101 -2.61 -1.37 -11.68
C ALA A 101 -1.98 -1.05 -10.31
N ARG A 102 -1.92 0.23 -9.92
CA ARG A 102 -1.36 0.68 -8.63
C ARG A 102 -2.38 0.64 -7.49
N LEU A 103 -3.68 0.73 -7.79
CA LEU A 103 -4.75 0.76 -6.78
C LEU A 103 -4.79 -0.49 -5.86
N PRO A 104 -4.66 -1.74 -6.36
CA PRO A 104 -4.69 -2.93 -5.52
C PRO A 104 -3.54 -2.95 -4.50
N ARG A 105 -2.33 -2.51 -4.90
CA ARG A 105 -1.16 -2.47 -3.99
C ARG A 105 -1.37 -1.48 -2.86
N ARG A 106 -1.92 -0.30 -3.16
CA ARG A 106 -2.21 0.73 -2.14
C ARG A 106 -3.27 0.24 -1.15
N GLN A 107 -4.30 -0.45 -1.64
CA GLN A 107 -5.33 -1.03 -0.77
C GLN A 107 -4.79 -2.15 0.13
N GLN A 108 -3.92 -3.01 -0.40
CA GLN A 108 -3.24 -4.04 0.38
C GLN A 108 -2.36 -3.43 1.47
N GLN A 109 -1.62 -2.35 1.15
CA GLN A 109 -0.79 -1.63 2.13
C GLN A 109 -1.63 -1.03 3.27
N ILE A 110 -2.73 -0.34 2.95
CA ILE A 110 -3.63 0.25 3.97
C ILE A 110 -4.19 -0.84 4.89
N ASN A 111 -4.61 -1.99 4.33
CA ASN A 111 -5.12 -3.09 5.13
C ASN A 111 -4.03 -3.71 6.04
N GLN A 112 -2.81 -3.87 5.52
CA GLN A 112 -1.67 -4.36 6.31
C GLN A 112 -1.31 -3.40 7.45
N GLU A 113 -1.31 -2.09 7.21
CA GLU A 113 -1.04 -1.07 8.24
C GLU A 113 -2.11 -1.09 9.33
N GLN A 114 -3.39 -1.20 8.96
CA GLN A 114 -4.49 -1.30 9.92
C GLN A 114 -4.41 -2.58 10.78
N GLN A 115 -4.11 -3.72 10.15
CA GLN A 115 -3.92 -4.98 10.87
C GLN A 115 -2.74 -4.93 11.83
N LEU A 116 -1.64 -4.31 11.40
CA LEU A 116 -0.44 -4.13 12.23
C LEU A 116 -0.75 -3.26 13.45
N GLU A 117 -1.47 -2.16 13.27
CA GLU A 117 -1.78 -1.25 14.37
C GLU A 117 -2.73 -1.90 15.39
N ALA A 118 -3.77 -2.60 14.92
CA ALA A 118 -4.64 -3.37 15.81
C ALA A 118 -3.88 -4.46 16.58
N ALA A 119 -2.93 -5.15 15.93
CA ALA A 119 -2.10 -6.15 16.58
C ALA A 119 -1.16 -5.54 17.65
N LYS A 120 -0.63 -4.34 17.41
CA LYS A 120 0.19 -3.62 18.40
C LYS A 120 -0.63 -3.23 19.62
N GLU A 121 -1.83 -2.71 19.45
CA GLU A 121 -2.71 -2.35 20.58
C GLU A 121 -2.99 -3.56 21.48
N VAL A 122 -3.33 -4.71 20.88
CA VAL A 122 -3.55 -5.96 21.63
C VAL A 122 -2.28 -6.38 22.38
N ALA A 123 -1.13 -6.33 21.72
CA ALA A 123 0.13 -6.66 22.35
C ALA A 123 0.42 -5.71 23.53
N GLN A 124 0.08 -4.42 23.43
CA GLN A 124 0.35 -3.41 24.46
C GLN A 124 -0.43 -3.70 25.72
N VAL A 125 -1.72 -4.03 25.57
CA VAL A 125 -2.58 -4.44 26.68
C VAL A 125 -1.98 -5.65 27.40
N HIS A 126 -1.47 -6.63 26.66
CA HIS A 126 -0.81 -7.79 27.26
C HIS A 126 0.50 -7.42 27.97
N ALA A 127 1.32 -6.54 27.40
CA ALA A 127 2.56 -6.07 28.01
C ALA A 127 2.30 -5.32 29.33
N GLU A 128 1.30 -4.44 29.35
CA GLU A 128 0.86 -3.71 30.54
C GLU A 128 0.33 -4.69 31.60
N ARG A 129 -0.48 -5.67 31.20
CA ARG A 129 -0.99 -6.69 32.12
C ARG A 129 0.10 -7.55 32.74
N ILE A 130 1.13 -7.92 31.97
CA ILE A 130 2.32 -8.61 32.50
C ILE A 130 3.00 -7.75 33.56
N ASN A 131 3.13 -6.45 33.33
CA ASN A 131 3.76 -5.53 34.27
C ASN A 131 2.97 -5.36 35.57
N GLU A 132 1.64 -5.34 35.51
CA GLU A 132 0.77 -5.33 36.70
C GLU A 132 0.97 -6.60 37.54
N ILE A 133 0.85 -7.77 36.90
CA ILE A 133 1.02 -9.07 37.57
C ILE A 133 2.43 -9.19 38.16
N ALA A 134 3.43 -8.68 37.45
CA ALA A 134 4.80 -8.64 37.94
C ALA A 134 4.95 -7.80 39.22
N GLN A 135 4.24 -6.67 39.33
CA GLN A 135 4.25 -5.86 40.54
C GLN A 135 3.57 -6.56 41.72
N GLU A 136 2.42 -7.19 41.47
CA GLU A 136 1.70 -7.99 42.47
C GLU A 136 2.58 -9.14 42.98
N LEU A 137 3.19 -9.89 42.06
CA LEU A 137 4.10 -10.99 42.40
C LEU A 137 5.33 -10.49 43.18
N ALA A 138 5.90 -9.34 42.79
CA ALA A 138 7.03 -8.76 43.51
C ALA A 138 6.66 -8.36 44.94
N ALA A 139 5.45 -7.82 45.15
CA ALA A 139 4.95 -7.49 46.48
C ALA A 139 4.77 -8.75 47.35
N GLU A 140 4.15 -9.80 46.80
CA GLU A 140 3.97 -11.08 47.49
C GLU A 140 5.28 -11.75 47.86
N ILE A 141 6.28 -11.74 46.95
CA ILE A 141 7.63 -12.27 47.24
C ILE A 141 8.26 -11.51 48.42
N ARG A 142 8.09 -10.18 48.50
CA ARG A 142 8.62 -9.39 49.62
C ARG A 142 7.92 -9.69 50.93
N LEU A 143 6.60 -9.87 50.92
CA LEU A 143 5.84 -10.30 52.09
C LEU A 143 6.28 -11.68 52.56
N LEU A 144 6.40 -12.63 51.64
CA LEU A 144 6.89 -13.98 51.95
C LEU A 144 8.31 -13.96 52.53
N LYS A 145 9.19 -13.10 52.00
CA LYS A 145 10.54 -12.89 52.52
C LYS A 145 10.51 -12.36 53.96
N ALA A 146 9.70 -11.35 54.23
CA ALA A 146 9.54 -10.80 55.59
C ALA A 146 9.03 -11.85 56.58
N CYS A 147 8.06 -12.66 56.17
CA CYS A 147 7.57 -13.80 56.97
C CYS A 147 8.67 -14.84 57.20
N ALA A 148 9.46 -15.17 56.17
CA ALA A 148 10.57 -16.11 56.29
C ALA A 148 11.66 -15.59 57.23
N ASP A 149 11.99 -14.29 57.17
CA ASP A 149 12.99 -13.67 58.05
C ASP A 149 12.54 -13.68 59.52
N GLN A 150 11.25 -13.51 59.79
CA GLN A 150 10.67 -13.61 61.14
C GLN A 150 10.62 -15.05 61.65
N LEU A 151 10.23 -16.00 60.79
CA LEU A 151 10.03 -17.40 61.19
C LEU A 151 11.36 -18.17 61.28
N SER A 152 12.36 -17.81 60.46
CA SER A 152 13.61 -18.58 60.32
C SER A 152 14.36 -18.80 61.64
N PRO A 153 14.52 -17.81 62.54
CA PRO A 153 15.17 -18.04 63.84
C PRO A 153 14.42 -19.06 64.71
N LEU A 154 13.09 -18.97 64.76
CA LEU A 154 12.25 -19.89 65.54
C LEU A 154 12.30 -21.31 64.95
N TYR A 155 12.21 -21.39 63.62
CA TYR A 155 12.25 -22.67 62.90
C TYR A 155 13.62 -23.35 63.06
N TRP A 156 14.71 -22.58 63.07
CA TRP A 156 16.05 -23.10 63.31
C TRP A 156 16.21 -23.67 64.72
N GLN A 157 15.65 -23.02 65.74
CA GLN A 157 15.73 -23.51 67.13
C GLN A 157 15.11 -24.90 67.30
N VAL A 158 14.09 -25.23 66.50
CA VAL A 158 13.38 -26.52 66.58
C VAL A 158 13.96 -27.55 65.62
N TYR A 159 14.25 -27.14 64.38
CA TYR A 159 14.55 -28.08 63.28
C TYR A 159 15.98 -27.97 62.74
N TYR A 160 16.81 -27.03 63.25
CA TYR A 160 18.20 -26.81 62.83
C TYR A 160 18.41 -26.64 61.31
N LYS A 161 17.40 -26.13 60.62
CA LYS A 161 17.40 -25.86 59.17
C LYS A 161 16.60 -24.59 58.87
N PRO A 162 16.84 -23.89 57.74
CA PRO A 162 16.06 -22.72 57.38
C PRO A 162 14.67 -23.11 56.88
N PHE A 163 13.67 -22.24 57.10
CA PHE A 163 12.29 -22.49 56.66
C PHE A 163 12.13 -22.34 55.14
N ILE A 164 12.56 -21.20 54.61
CA ILE A 164 12.57 -20.90 53.16
C ILE A 164 13.91 -20.22 52.83
N THR A 165 14.50 -20.56 51.69
CA THR A 165 15.74 -19.96 51.17
C THR A 165 15.57 -19.55 49.71
N GLY A 166 16.57 -18.85 49.14
CA GLY A 166 16.57 -18.51 47.70
C GLY A 166 16.15 -17.07 47.36
N PHE A 167 15.73 -16.25 48.32
CA PHE A 167 15.30 -14.86 48.07
C PHE A 167 16.37 -13.93 47.47
N LYS A 168 17.66 -14.31 47.46
CA LYS A 168 18.72 -13.49 46.86
C LYS A 168 18.72 -13.49 45.32
N THR A 169 18.13 -14.51 44.70
CA THR A 169 18.19 -14.72 43.25
C THR A 169 16.82 -14.65 42.59
N ILE A 170 15.77 -14.30 43.33
CA ILE A 170 14.42 -14.21 42.78
C ILE A 170 14.31 -12.95 41.92
N SER A 171 13.86 -13.15 40.68
CA SER A 171 13.58 -12.08 39.74
C SER A 171 12.20 -12.26 39.12
N VAL A 172 11.55 -11.14 38.82
CA VAL A 172 10.23 -11.11 38.19
C VAL A 172 10.34 -10.47 36.80
N PRO A 173 9.69 -11.03 35.76
CA PRO A 173 9.72 -10.47 34.42
C PRO A 173 9.03 -9.10 34.36
N TYR A 174 9.54 -8.21 33.53
CA TYR A 174 9.01 -6.88 33.28
C TYR A 174 9.18 -6.54 31.80
N VAL A 175 8.11 -6.07 31.16
CA VAL A 175 8.13 -5.64 29.76
C VAL A 175 8.46 -4.16 29.69
N ARG A 176 9.55 -3.82 28.98
CA ARG A 176 9.97 -2.45 28.70
C ARG A 176 9.76 -2.14 27.22
N SER A 177 9.24 -0.95 26.93
CA SER A 177 9.19 -0.41 25.56
C SER A 177 10.39 0.51 25.33
N ASP A 178 11.26 0.14 24.38
CA ASP A 178 12.40 0.96 23.93
C ASP A 178 12.01 1.78 22.68
N GLY A 179 10.75 2.22 22.61
CA GLY A 179 10.16 2.89 21.46
C GLY A 179 9.58 1.88 20.46
N ALA A 180 10.40 1.41 19.51
CA ALA A 180 9.94 0.52 18.44
C ALA A 180 9.96 -0.98 18.80
N VAL A 181 10.70 -1.35 19.85
CA VAL A 181 10.91 -2.74 20.25
C VAL A 181 10.51 -2.90 21.71
N TRP A 182 9.77 -3.95 22.02
CA TRP A 182 9.48 -4.32 23.40
C TRP A 182 10.37 -5.47 23.84
N THR A 183 10.96 -5.32 25.01
CA THR A 183 11.90 -6.27 25.58
C THR A 183 11.42 -6.75 26.94
N ILE A 184 11.55 -8.06 27.19
CA ILE A 184 11.27 -8.64 28.50
C ILE A 184 12.58 -8.68 29.29
N VAL A 185 12.59 -8.02 30.44
CA VAL A 185 13.74 -7.94 31.34
C VAL A 185 13.37 -8.52 32.71
N ASN A 186 14.31 -9.20 33.36
CA ASN A 186 14.10 -9.74 34.71
C ASN A 186 14.55 -8.73 35.76
N ARG A 187 13.64 -8.29 36.63
CA ARG A 187 13.95 -7.40 37.76
C ARG A 187 14.10 -8.21 39.03
N ILE A 188 15.24 -8.05 39.72
CA ILE A 188 15.47 -8.65 41.03
C ILE A 188 14.53 -8.00 42.05
N VAL A 189 13.91 -8.79 42.92
CA VAL A 189 12.85 -8.36 43.86
C VAL A 189 13.31 -8.27 45.30
#